data_AF-A0A9X2YDZ0-F1
#
_entry.id   AF-A0A9X2YDZ0-F1
#
_cell.length_a   1.000
_cell.length_b   1.000
_cell.length_c   1.000
_cell.angle_alpha   90.00
_cell.angle_beta   90.00
_cell.angle_gamma   90.00
#
_symmetry.space_group_name_H-M   'P 1'
#
loop_
_entity.id
_entity.type
_entity.pdbx_description
1 polymer ?
#
loop_
_entity_poly.entity_id
_entity_poly.type
_entity_poly.pdbx_seq_one_letter_code
_entity_poly.pdbx_strand_id
1 'polypeptide(L)'
;DGRGRPLAVVVTGGQRNDGAMLSQVLEEIVVPRYRGRARSRPDAVIADRAYSSGVTRRFLRARRITAVIPQKRDEIANRKR
;
A
#
# COMPACT_ATOMS: atom_id res chain seq x y z
N ASP A 1 14.17 7.57 -2.02
CA ASP A 1 15.09 8.70 -2.17
C ASP A 1 14.38 10.05 -2.41
N GLY A 2 13.04 10.10 -2.50
CA GLY A 2 12.30 11.36 -2.66
C GLY A 2 12.48 12.05 -4.02
N ARG A 3 13.20 11.41 -4.95
CA ARG A 3 13.54 11.94 -6.29
C ARG A 3 12.67 11.32 -7.39
N GLY A 4 11.53 10.77 -7.03
CA GLY A 4 10.61 10.12 -7.97
C GLY A 4 11.03 8.74 -8.46
N ARG A 5 12.10 8.13 -7.90
CA ARG A 5 12.48 6.76 -8.26
C ARG A 5 11.55 5.75 -7.58
N PRO A 6 11.10 4.71 -8.30
CA PRO A 6 10.33 3.64 -7.70
C PRO A 6 11.14 2.96 -6.58
N LEU A 7 10.51 2.76 -5.42
CA LEU A 7 11.17 2.18 -4.24
C LEU A 7 11.12 0.65 -4.21
N ALA A 8 10.12 0.05 -4.88
CA ALA A 8 9.94 -1.38 -5.04
C ALA A 8 9.02 -1.61 -6.26
N VAL A 9 9.24 -2.70 -7.00
CA VAL A 9 8.40 -3.12 -8.12
C VAL A 9 8.25 -4.64 -8.05
N VAL A 10 7.02 -5.12 -7.98
CA VAL A 10 6.70 -6.55 -8.03
C VAL A 10 5.97 -6.82 -9.35
N VAL A 11 6.46 -7.79 -10.12
CA VAL A 11 5.86 -8.23 -11.38
C VAL A 11 5.18 -9.58 -11.14
N THR A 12 3.93 -9.73 -11.59
CA THR A 12 3.15 -10.95 -11.41
C THR A 12 2.62 -11.53 -12.72
N GLY A 13 2.32 -12.83 -12.72
CA GLY A 13 1.60 -13.48 -13.81
C GLY A 13 0.20 -12.89 -14.03
N GLY A 14 -0.33 -13.03 -15.24
CA GLY A 14 -1.48 -12.26 -15.77
C GLY A 14 -2.82 -12.37 -15.03
N GLN A 15 -3.01 -13.33 -14.12
CA GLN A 15 -4.17 -13.40 -13.24
C GLN A 15 -3.74 -13.46 -11.76
N ARG A 16 -3.45 -12.30 -11.18
CA ARG A 16 -3.35 -12.15 -9.72
C ARG A 16 -4.00 -10.84 -9.30
N ASN A 17 -4.78 -10.88 -8.23
CA ASN A 17 -5.44 -9.68 -7.71
C ASN A 17 -4.39 -8.72 -7.14
N ASP A 18 -4.32 -7.50 -7.66
CA ASP A 18 -3.42 -6.43 -7.22
C ASP A 18 -3.49 -6.16 -5.70
N GLY A 19 -4.65 -6.36 -5.08
CA GLY A 19 -4.83 -6.22 -3.63
C GLY A 19 -3.99 -7.20 -2.81
N ALA A 20 -3.70 -8.39 -3.36
CA ALA A 20 -2.82 -9.38 -2.72
C ALA A 20 -1.33 -9.02 -2.88
N MET A 21 -0.98 -8.27 -3.92
CA MET A 21 0.42 -7.95 -4.26
C MET A 21 0.91 -6.69 -3.54
N LEU A 22 0.00 -5.81 -3.13
CA LEU A 22 0.33 -4.62 -2.35
C LEU A 22 1.14 -4.94 -1.08
N SER A 23 0.84 -6.06 -0.40
CA SER A 23 1.60 -6.46 0.78
C SER A 23 3.05 -6.78 0.46
N GLN A 24 3.29 -7.49 -0.65
CA GLN A 24 4.63 -7.87 -1.11
C GLN A 24 5.43 -6.63 -1.51
N VAL A 25 4.82 -5.73 -2.30
CA VAL A 25 5.46 -4.45 -2.67
C VAL A 25 5.87 -3.66 -1.43
N LEU A 26 4.98 -3.56 -0.43
CA LEU A 26 5.27 -2.82 0.81
C LEU A 26 6.27 -3.51 1.73
N GLU A 27 6.53 -4.81 1.57
CA GLU A 27 7.57 -5.54 2.32
C GLU A 27 8.95 -5.32 1.72
N GLU A 28 9.04 -5.11 0.40
CA GLU A 28 10.30 -4.84 -0.30
C GLU A 28 10.78 -3.39 -0.17
N ILE A 29 9.92 -2.46 0.27
CA ILE A 29 10.33 -1.06 0.46
C ILE A 29 11.40 -0.97 1.55
N VAL A 30 12.61 -0.61 1.14
CA VAL A 30 13.71 -0.23 2.02
C VAL A 30 14.23 1.14 1.58
N VAL A 31 14.16 2.12 2.48
CA VAL A 31 14.70 3.46 2.25
C VAL A 31 15.98 3.62 3.07
N PRO A 32 17.16 3.65 2.43
CA PRO A 32 18.42 3.92 3.10
C PRO A 32 18.39 5.27 3.81
N ARG A 33 19.05 5.36 4.97
CA ARG A 33 19.24 6.60 5.72
C ARG A 33 20.72 6.88 5.85
N TYR A 34 21.09 8.17 5.87
CA TYR A 34 22.48 8.59 6.04
C TYR A 34 23.08 8.12 7.38
N ARG A 35 22.25 8.03 8.44
CA ARG A 35 22.62 7.44 9.74
C ARG A 35 21.45 6.63 10.30
N GLY A 36 21.78 5.55 11.03
CA GLY A 36 20.80 4.67 11.69
C GLY A 36 20.20 3.59 10.77
N ARG A 37 19.28 2.79 11.32
CA ARG A 37 18.65 1.66 10.60
C ARG A 37 17.86 2.16 9.38
N ALA A 38 18.01 1.47 8.26
CA ALA A 38 17.20 1.71 7.07
C ALA A 38 15.70 1.58 7.41
N ARG A 39 14.90 2.45 6.82
CA ARG A 39 13.46 2.47 7.05
C ARG A 39 12.79 1.45 6.14
N SER A 40 12.15 0.44 6.71
CA SER A 40 11.36 -0.55 5.96
C SER A 40 9.85 -0.34 6.03
N ARG A 41 9.39 0.64 6.81
CA ARG A 41 7.95 0.90 7.04
C ARG A 41 7.60 2.35 6.71
N PRO A 42 6.76 2.62 5.71
CA PRO A 42 6.27 3.96 5.43
C PRO A 42 5.26 4.44 6.51
N ASP A 43 5.11 5.75 6.66
CA ASP A 43 4.15 6.36 7.62
C ASP A 43 2.78 6.46 6.96
N ALA A 44 2.75 6.68 5.65
CA ALA A 44 1.57 6.75 4.83
C ALA A 44 1.79 6.08 3.47
N VAL A 45 0.72 5.52 2.90
CA VAL A 45 0.66 5.00 1.53
C VAL A 45 -0.44 5.77 0.80
N ILE A 46 -0.05 6.40 -0.31
CA ILE A 46 -0.97 6.97 -1.29
C ILE A 46 -1.11 5.92 -2.40
N ALA A 47 -2.34 5.51 -2.69
CA ALA A 47 -2.59 4.54 -3.76
C ALA A 47 -3.93 4.83 -4.43
N ASP A 48 -4.11 4.25 -5.61
CA ASP A 48 -5.34 4.38 -6.39
C ASP A 48 -6.56 3.75 -5.67
N ARG A 49 -7.75 4.21 -6.06
CA ARG A 49 -9.06 3.72 -5.60
C ARG A 49 -9.23 2.21 -5.78
N ALA A 50 -8.57 1.56 -6.74
CA ALA A 50 -8.56 0.11 -6.88
C ALA A 50 -8.05 -0.63 -5.62
N TYR A 51 -7.21 0.02 -4.81
CA TYR A 51 -6.64 -0.51 -3.57
C TYR A 51 -7.49 -0.17 -2.32
N SER A 52 -8.73 0.29 -2.48
CA SER A 52 -9.59 0.67 -1.35
C SER A 52 -10.13 -0.50 -0.51
N SER A 53 -9.89 -1.75 -0.95
CA SER A 53 -10.43 -2.97 -0.34
C SER A 53 -10.21 -3.08 1.17
N GLY A 54 -11.15 -3.72 1.86
CA GLY A 54 -11.05 -4.01 3.30
C GLY A 54 -9.78 -4.79 3.69
N VAL A 55 -9.33 -5.72 2.83
CA VAL A 55 -8.09 -6.50 3.04
C VAL A 55 -6.87 -5.57 3.06
N THR A 56 -6.76 -4.68 2.07
CA THR A 56 -5.71 -3.65 2.00
C THR A 56 -5.73 -2.75 3.23
N ARG A 57 -6.91 -2.27 3.63
CA ARG A 57 -7.06 -1.40 4.82
C ARG A 57 -6.63 -2.11 6.10
N ARG A 58 -7.03 -3.38 6.28
CA ARG A 58 -6.65 -4.19 7.45
C ARG A 58 -5.14 -4.40 7.51
N PHE A 59 -4.51 -4.70 6.37
CA PHE A 59 -3.07 -4.89 6.27
C PHE A 59 -2.30 -3.62 6.67
N LEU A 60 -2.65 -2.46 6.09
CA LEU A 60 -2.03 -1.18 6.41
C LEU A 60 -2.22 -0.81 7.88
N ARG A 61 -3.43 -1.03 8.43
CA ARG A 61 -3.75 -0.78 9.85
C ARG A 61 -2.93 -1.67 10.78
N ALA A 62 -2.78 -2.97 10.47
CA ALA A 62 -1.97 -3.90 11.27
C ALA A 62 -0.50 -3.46 11.33
N ARG A 63 0.01 -2.86 10.26
CA ARG A 63 1.37 -2.30 10.18
C ARG A 63 1.47 -0.84 10.65
N ARG A 64 0.40 -0.25 11.20
CA ARG A 64 0.33 1.17 11.63
C ARG A 64 0.73 2.16 10.51
N ILE A 65 0.35 1.86 9.27
CA ILE A 65 0.59 2.68 8.09
C ILE A 65 -0.70 3.44 7.77
N THR A 66 -0.60 4.76 7.58
CA THR A 66 -1.75 5.61 7.21
C THR A 66 -2.14 5.35 5.76
N ALA A 67 -3.40 5.03 5.50
CA ALA A 67 -3.89 4.73 4.16
C ALA A 67 -4.58 5.97 3.54
N VAL A 68 -3.89 6.66 2.63
CA VAL A 68 -4.41 7.80 1.86
C VAL A 68 -4.92 7.28 0.52
N ILE A 69 -6.05 6.59 0.58
CA ILE A 69 -6.67 5.93 -0.58
C ILE A 69 -8.12 6.44 -0.69
N PRO A 70 -8.55 6.99 -1.82
CA PRO A 70 -9.95 7.38 -2.00
C PRO A 70 -10.86 6.12 -2.01
N GLN A 71 -12.01 6.20 -1.36
CA GLN A 71 -12.97 5.08 -1.31
C GLN A 71 -13.77 4.94 -2.61
N LYS A 72 -14.23 3.71 -2.91
CA LYS A 72 -15.25 3.52 -3.94
C LYS A 72 -16.60 4.08 -3.48
N ARG A 73 -17.20 4.98 -4.28
CA ARG A 73 -18.56 5.52 -4.07
C ARG A 73 -19.57 4.39 -3.81
N ASP A 74 -19.41 3.25 -4.47
CA ASP A 74 -20.31 2.09 -4.38
C ASP A 74 -20.13 1.29 -3.06
N GLU A 75 -18.93 1.34 -2.46
CA GLU A 75 -18.63 0.68 -1.19
C GLU A 75 -19.23 1.42 0.01
N ILE A 76 -19.38 2.75 -0.11
CA ILE A 76 -20.09 3.59 0.88
C ILE A 76 -21.58 3.21 0.94
N ALA A 77 -22.19 2.89 -0.21
CA ALA A 77 -23.59 2.49 -0.29
C ALA A 77 -23.83 1.13 0.38
N ASN A 78 -22.91 0.16 0.22
CA ASN A 78 -23.05 -1.17 0.80
C ASN A 78 -22.86 -1.22 2.33
N ARG A 79 -22.27 -0.18 2.94
CA ARG A 79 -22.17 -0.05 4.42
C ARG A 79 -23.45 0.52 5.05
N LYS A 80 -24.34 1.14 4.27
CA LYS A 80 -25.59 1.75 4.73
C LYS A 80 -26.80 0.81 4.63
N ARG A 81 -26.57 -0.48 4.37
CA ARG A 81 -27.62 -1.49 4.28
C ARG A 81 -27.48 -2.51 5.39
#